data_AF-A0A1Z9M5F8-F1
#
_entry.id   AF-A0A1Z9M5F8-F1
#
_cell.length_a   1.000
_cell.length_b   1.000
_cell.length_c   1.000
_cell.angle_alpha   90.00
_cell.angle_beta   90.00
_cell.angle_gamma   90.00
#
_symmetry.space_group_name_H-M   'P 1'
#
loop_
_entity.id
_entity.type
_entity.pdbx_description
1 polymer ?
#
loop_
_entity_poly.entity_id
_entity_poly.type
_entity_poly.pdbx_seq_one_letter_code
_entity_poly.pdbx_strand_id
1 'polypeptide(L)' 'MTYYILLDSDSIEDIWDENILGEESFEKFYVGSGYKALTNMINREPEVLESIAIIDEKKNPYSVEEFLELLTNWKIILDN' A
#
# COMPACT_ATOMS: atom_id res chain seq x y z
N MET A 1 11.78 -0.15 3.54
CA MET A 1 10.60 -0.74 4.21
C MET A 1 9.54 -1.01 3.15
N THR A 2 9.07 -2.24 3.03
CA THR A 2 8.03 -2.59 2.05
C THR A 2 6.65 -2.54 2.68
N TYR A 3 5.68 -1.99 1.94
CA TYR A 3 4.28 -1.86 2.35
C TYR A 3 3.39 -2.68 1.43
N TYR A 4 2.33 -3.24 2.00
CA TYR A 4 1.41 -4.16 1.33
C TYR A 4 -0.05 -3.74 1.56
N ILE A 5 -0.90 -3.98 0.57
CA ILE A 5 -2.36 -3.87 0.67
C ILE A 5 -2.97 -5.26 0.73
N LEU A 6 -3.85 -5.48 1.71
CA LEU A 6 -4.57 -6.72 1.92
C LEU A 6 -6.07 -6.43 1.86
N LEU A 7 -6.84 -7.31 1.23
CA LEU A 7 -8.29 -7.31 1.38
C LEU A 7 -8.68 -8.11 2.63
N ASP A 8 -9.83 -7.82 3.24
CA ASP A 8 -10.35 -8.57 4.41
C ASP A 8 -10.41 -10.09 4.21
N SER A 9 -10.46 -10.55 2.96
CA SER A 9 -10.48 -11.97 2.59
C SER A 9 -9.10 -12.60 2.45
N ASP A 10 -8.03 -11.81 2.46
CA ASP A 10 -6.65 -12.27 2.31
C ASP A 10 -6.07 -12.70 3.65
N SER A 11 -5.35 -13.83 3.66
CA SER A 11 -4.49 -14.17 4.81
C SER A 11 -3.24 -13.30 4.77
N ILE A 12 -2.77 -12.85 5.94
CA ILE A 12 -1.46 -12.17 6.08
C ILE A 12 -0.30 -13.08 5.61
N GLU A 13 -0.55 -14.39 5.47
CA GLU A 13 0.42 -15.36 4.96
C GLU A 13 0.46 -15.45 3.42
N ASP A 14 -0.56 -14.93 2.73
CA ASP A 14 -0.76 -15.03 1.28
C ASP A 14 -0.48 -13.68 0.57
N ILE A 15 0.67 -13.06 0.88
CA ILE A 15 1.09 -11.80 0.26
C ILE A 15 1.83 -12.09 -1.04
N TRP A 16 1.29 -11.59 -2.16
CA TRP A 16 1.89 -11.70 -3.49
C TRP A 16 2.49 -10.36 -3.94
N ASP A 17 3.27 -10.39 -5.03
CA ASP A 17 3.87 -9.17 -5.60
C ASP A 17 2.81 -8.11 -5.99
N GLU A 18 1.59 -8.56 -6.30
CA GLU A 18 0.44 -7.70 -6.62
C GLU A 18 -0.06 -6.91 -5.40
N ASN A 19 0.17 -7.41 -4.19
CA ASN A 19 -0.17 -6.73 -2.94
C ASN A 19 0.86 -5.65 -2.57
N ILE A 20 2.03 -5.59 -3.21
CA ILE A 20 3.07 -4.61 -2.86
C ILE A 20 2.62 -3.19 -3.24
N LEU A 21 2.35 -2.36 -2.24
CA LEU A 21 2.13 -0.92 -2.41
C LEU A 21 3.41 -0.22 -2.83
N GLY A 22 4.54 -0.64 -2.28
CA GLY A 22 5.85 -0.12 -2.67
C GLY A 22 6.90 -0.28 -1.58
N GLU A 23 8.11 0.11 -1.92
CA GLU A 23 9.27 0.10 -1.04
C GLU A 23 9.74 1.53 -0.75
N GLU A 24 9.86 1.86 0.53
CA GLU A 24 10.59 3.04 0.97
C GLU A 24 12.09 2.73 1.07
N SER A 25 12.92 3.59 0.47
CA SER A 25 14.37 3.58 0.63
C SER A 25 14.98 4.92 0.23
N PHE A 26 15.94 5.43 1.00
CA PHE A 26 16.67 6.68 0.72
C PHE A 26 15.74 7.89 0.45
N GLU A 27 14.75 8.13 1.31
CA GLU A 27 13.77 9.23 1.21
C GLU A 27 12.89 9.17 -0.05
N LYS A 28 12.84 7.98 -0.68
CA LYS A 28 12.04 7.71 -1.87
C LYS A 28 11.08 6.58 -1.59
N PHE A 29 9.94 6.64 -2.26
CA PHE A 29 8.97 5.55 -2.27
C PHE A 29 8.83 5.02 -3.69
N TYR A 30 9.29 3.80 -3.91
CA TYR A 30 9.24 3.09 -5.18
C TYR A 30 7.92 2.34 -5.25
N VAL A 31 7.02 2.78 -6.12
CA VAL A 31 5.65 2.23 -6.19
C VAL A 31 5.65 0.79 -6.71
N GLY A 32 4.84 -0.07 -6.11
CA GLY A 32 4.57 -1.42 -6.59
C GLY A 32 3.20 -1.53 -7.27
N SER A 33 2.86 -2.76 -7.71
CA SER A 33 1.59 -3.07 -8.38
C SER A 33 0.35 -2.73 -7.54
N GLY A 34 0.44 -2.95 -6.23
CA GLY A 34 -0.63 -2.67 -5.27
C GLY A 34 -0.96 -1.17 -5.19
N TYR A 35 -0.02 -0.27 -5.49
CA TYR A 35 -0.28 1.17 -5.51
C TYR A 35 -1.33 1.56 -6.55
N LYS A 36 -1.31 0.87 -7.69
CA LYS A 36 -2.31 1.05 -8.75
C LYS A 36 -3.69 0.57 -8.31
N ALA A 37 -3.75 -0.54 -7.57
CA ALA A 37 -4.99 -1.04 -6.97
C ALA A 37 -5.57 -0.03 -5.97
N LEU A 38 -4.75 0.44 -5.02
CA LEU A 38 -5.14 1.46 -4.05
C LEU A 38 -5.62 2.75 -4.73
N THR A 39 -4.89 3.25 -5.72
CA THR A 39 -5.26 4.45 -6.47
C THR A 39 -6.59 4.27 -7.21
N ASN A 40 -6.83 3.10 -7.81
CA ASN A 40 -8.11 2.81 -8.46
C ASN A 40 -9.26 2.76 -7.44
N MET A 41 -9.07 2.12 -6.29
CA MET A 41 -10.07 2.07 -5.21
C MET A 41 -10.42 3.49 -4.74
N ILE A 42 -9.43 4.31 -4.40
CA ILE A 42 -9.63 5.71 -3.98
C ILE A 42 -10.45 6.51 -5.01
N ASN A 43 -10.17 6.33 -6.30
CA ASN A 43 -10.79 7.15 -7.35
C ASN A 43 -12.14 6.63 -7.86
N ARG A 44 -12.42 5.33 -7.72
CA ARG A 44 -13.58 4.68 -8.37
C ARG A 44 -14.53 3.99 -7.41
N GLU A 45 -14.00 3.35 -6.38
CA GLU A 45 -14.75 2.50 -5.44
C GLU A 45 -14.25 2.77 -4.01
N PRO A 46 -14.37 4.02 -3.50
CA PRO A 46 -13.83 4.41 -2.19
C PRO A 46 -14.46 3.64 -1.02
N GLU A 47 -15.68 3.10 -1.20
CA GLU A 47 -16.32 2.21 -0.23
C GLU A 47 -15.53 0.94 0.05
N VAL A 48 -14.69 0.49 -0.89
CA VAL A 48 -13.84 -0.70 -0.73
C VAL A 48 -12.68 -0.41 0.24
N LEU A 49 -12.35 0.87 0.48
CA LEU A 49 -11.30 1.25 1.43
C LEU A 49 -11.61 0.80 2.87
N GLU A 50 -12.88 0.60 3.21
CA GLU A 50 -13.28 0.06 4.52
C GLU A 50 -12.92 -1.43 4.69
N SER A 51 -12.61 -2.12 3.58
CA SER A 51 -12.32 -3.55 3.52
C SER A 51 -10.87 -3.88 3.20
N ILE A 52 -9.99 -2.87 3.28
CA ILE A 52 -8.55 -3.06 3.08
C ILE A 52 -7.77 -2.80 4.37
N ALA A 53 -6.71 -3.56 4.54
CA ALA A 53 -5.68 -3.31 5.55
C ALA A 53 -4.36 -3.00 4.84
N ILE A 54 -3.61 -2.04 5.40
CA ILE A 54 -2.24 -1.77 4.98
C ILE A 54 -1.30 -2.27 6.07
N ILE A 55 -0.27 -3.01 5.68
CA ILE A 55 0.78 -3.47 6.60
C ILE A 55 2.18 -3.21 6.04
N ASP A 56 3.17 -3.09 6.92
CA ASP A 56 4.58 -3.14 6.52
C ASP A 56 5.14 -4.58 6.54
N GLU A 57 6.39 -4.76 6.11
CA GLU A 57 7.11 -6.05 6.15
C GLU A 57 7.24 -6.66 7.56
N LYS A 58 7.04 -5.84 8.61
CA LYS A 58 7.04 -6.27 10.02
C LYS A 58 5.63 -6.56 10.55
N LYS A 59 4.61 -6.49 9.68
CA LYS A 59 3.19 -6.68 9.99
C LYS A 59 2.63 -5.61 10.94
N ASN A 60 3.23 -4.42 10.98
CA ASN A 60 2.61 -3.28 11.65
C ASN A 60 1.42 -2.80 10.82
N PRO A 61 0.23 -2.65 11.41
CA PRO A 61 -0.95 -2.18 10.70
C PRO A 61 -0.93 -0.67 10.53
N TYR A 62 -1.49 -0.21 9.41
CA TYR A 62 -1.72 1.19 9.08
C TYR A 62 -3.13 1.34 8.51
N SER A 63 -3.81 2.42 8.89
CA SER A 63 -4.96 2.92 8.15
C SER A 63 -4.53 3.48 6.78
N VAL A 64 -5.49 3.65 5.88
CA VAL A 64 -5.25 4.30 4.59
C VAL A 64 -4.74 5.73 4.80
N GLU A 65 -5.33 6.47 5.73
CA GLU A 65 -4.93 7.83 6.09
C GLU A 65 -3.49 7.88 6.61
N GLU A 66 -3.11 7.02 7.55
CA GLU A 66 -1.73 6.97 8.08
C GLU A 66 -0.72 6.65 6.99
N PHE A 67 -1.04 5.72 6.10
CA PHE A 67 -0.18 5.41 4.96
C PHE A 67 -0.03 6.60 4.00
N LEU A 68 -1.12 7.30 3.69
CA LEU A 68 -1.07 8.50 2.86
C LEU A 68 -0.26 9.64 3.52
N GLU A 69 -0.35 9.81 4.84
CA GLU A 69 0.49 10.74 5.59
C GLU A 69 1.97 10.35 5.52
N LEU A 70 2.29 9.06 5.66
CA LEU A 70 3.66 8.56 5.50
C LEU A 70 4.24 8.87 4.12
N LEU A 71 3.45 8.66 3.05
CA LEU A 71 3.85 8.94 1.68
C LEU A 71 4.27 10.40 1.46
N THR A 72 3.74 11.35 2.25
CA THR A 72 4.13 12.76 2.15
C THR A 72 5.59 13.03 2.51
N ASN A 73 6.23 12.11 3.25
CA ASN A 73 7.63 12.22 3.64
C ASN A 73 8.61 11.79 2.54
N TRP A 74 8.13 11.14 1.48
CA TRP A 74 8.99 10.53 0.47
C TRP A 74 8.75 11.10 -0.91
N LYS A 75 9.82 11.14 -1.70
CA LYS A 75 9.68 11.39 -3.14
C LYS A 75 9.15 10.13 -3.82
N ILE A 76 7.95 10.22 -4.38
CA ILE A 76 7.33 9.11 -5.12
C ILE A 76 8.09 8.87 -6.43
N ILE A 77 8.50 7.63 -6.66
CA ILE A 77 9.17 7.13 -7.87
C ILE A 77 8.25 6.11 -8.52
N LEU A 78 7.79 6.44 -9.73
CA LEU A 78 7.01 5.53 -10.57
C LEU A 78 8.00 4.68 -11.38
N ASP A 79 7.96 3.36 -11.19
CA ASP A 79 8.66 2.45 -12.10
C ASP A 79 7.76 2.26 -13.35
N ASN A 80 8.31 2.53 -14.54
CA ASN A 80 7.57 2.50 -15.81
C ASN A 80 7.58 1.12 -16.45
#